data_AF-A0A3D2YWZ1-F1
#
_entry.id   AF-A0A3D2YWZ1-F1
#
_cell.length_a   1.000
_cell.length_b   1.000
_cell.length_c   1.000
_cell.angle_alpha   90.00
_cell.angle_beta   90.00
_cell.angle_gamma   90.00
#
_symmetry.space_group_name_H-M   'P 1'
#
loop_
_entity.id
_entity.type
_entity.pdbx_description
1 polymer ?
#
loop_
_entity_poly.entity_id
_entity_poly.type
_entity_poly.pdbx_seq_one_letter_code
_entity_poly.pdbx_strand_id
1 'polypeptide(L)'
;MATKQQITDTLKRRFADVADRGRLFGQALKVRADMAAIRRRLRTSYAELGEEVYRRLRDGELDGDHRLLTMKERVDGLKIEIKQREVELNKIVHADLRRDHDTGTGVHDTEAGADGQSP
;
A
#
# COMPACT_ATOMS: atom_id res chain seq x y z
N MET A 1 -30.92 17.94 25.37
CA MET A 1 -29.60 17.77 26.01
C MET A 1 -28.98 16.48 25.51
N ALA A 2 -27.88 16.57 24.76
CA ALA A 2 -27.11 15.41 24.34
C ALA A 2 -26.49 14.75 25.58
N THR A 3 -27.11 13.67 26.04
CA THR A 3 -26.76 12.96 27.28
C THR A 3 -25.37 12.36 27.15
N LYS A 4 -24.58 12.40 28.23
CA LYS A 4 -23.16 11.96 28.34
C LYS A 4 -22.79 10.66 27.58
N GLN A 5 -23.75 9.77 27.33
CA GLN A 5 -23.62 8.60 26.46
C GLN A 5 -23.23 8.97 25.01
N GLN A 6 -23.89 9.94 24.38
CA GLN A 6 -23.57 10.37 23.01
C GLN A 6 -22.13 10.89 22.87
N ILE A 7 -21.65 11.63 23.87
CA ILE A 7 -20.25 12.09 23.93
C ILE A 7 -19.30 10.90 24.06
N THR A 8 -19.62 9.95 24.94
CA THR A 8 -18.81 8.76 25.17
C THR A 8 -18.73 7.87 23.92
N ASP A 9 -19.84 7.68 23.22
CA ASP A 9 -19.91 6.86 22.02
C ASP A 9 -19.19 7.51 20.85
N THR A 10 -19.29 8.84 20.73
CA THR A 10 -18.51 9.62 19.75
C THR A 10 -17.01 9.48 20.00
N LEU A 11 -16.59 9.54 21.26
CA LEU A 11 -15.19 9.43 21.63
C LEU A 11 -14.65 8.01 21.34
N LYS A 12 -15.40 6.96 21.69
CA LYS A 12 -15.06 5.57 21.36
C LYS A 12 -14.92 5.35 19.85
N ARG A 13 -15.83 5.92 19.06
CA ARG A 13 -15.80 5.83 17.60
C ARG A 13 -14.55 6.49 17.02
N ARG A 14 -14.18 7.67 17.52
CA ARG A 14 -12.94 8.36 17.11
C ARG A 14 -11.69 7.57 17.47
N PHE A 15 -11.62 6.99 18.67
CA PHE A 15 -10.48 6.15 19.05
C PHE A 15 -10.37 4.88 18.20
N ALA A 16 -11.49 4.24 17.88
CA ALA A 16 -11.51 3.10 16.97
C ALA A 16 -11.00 3.48 15.56
N ASP A 17 -11.45 4.62 15.03
CA ASP A 17 -10.99 5.13 13.73
C ASP A 17 -9.48 5.40 13.70
N VAL A 18 -8.95 6.07 14.74
CA VAL A 18 -7.50 6.33 14.86
C VAL A 18 -6.69 5.02 14.96
N ALA A 19 -7.18 4.05 15.71
CA ALA A 19 -6.53 2.74 15.82
C ALA A 19 -6.50 2.01 14.47
N ASP A 20 -7.60 2.05 13.72
CA ASP A 20 -7.70 1.46 12.39
C ASP A 20 -6.77 2.13 11.36
N ARG A 21 -6.70 3.47 11.36
CA ARG A 21 -5.73 4.21 10.54
C ARG A 21 -4.30 3.84 10.90
N GLY A 22 -3.97 3.80 12.20
CA GLY A 22 -2.65 3.39 12.69
C GLY A 22 -2.25 1.99 12.19
N ARG A 23 -3.22 1.06 12.15
CA ARG A 23 -3.01 -0.28 11.59
C ARG A 23 -2.74 -0.24 10.08
N LEU A 24 -3.49 0.55 9.32
CA LEU A 24 -3.28 0.71 7.88
C LEU A 24 -1.90 1.32 7.58
N PHE A 25 -1.49 2.36 8.31
CA PHE A 25 -0.14 2.93 8.17
C PHE A 25 0.95 1.91 8.50
N GLY A 26 0.76 1.12 9.57
CA GLY A 26 1.68 0.04 9.91
C GLY A 26 1.84 -1.00 8.79
N GLN A 27 0.73 -1.38 8.14
CA GLN A 27 0.76 -2.28 6.97
C GLN A 27 1.47 -1.64 5.78
N ALA A 28 1.16 -0.38 5.44
CA ALA A 28 1.81 0.34 4.35
C ALA A 28 3.33 0.45 4.57
N LEU A 29 3.76 0.76 5.80
CA LEU A 29 5.19 0.81 6.17
C LEU A 29 5.87 -0.53 5.99
N LYS A 30 5.23 -1.62 6.40
CA LYS A 30 5.75 -2.98 6.19
C LYS A 30 5.95 -3.28 4.70
N VAL A 31 4.94 -3.03 3.87
CA VAL A 31 5.04 -3.24 2.41
C VAL A 31 6.16 -2.40 1.81
N ARG A 32 6.30 -1.14 2.23
CA ARG A 32 7.41 -0.28 1.77
C ARG A 32 8.79 -0.80 2.19
N ALA A 33 8.91 -1.38 3.38
CA ALA A 33 10.15 -2.01 3.85
C ALA A 33 10.49 -3.24 3.00
N ASP A 34 9.50 -4.09 2.71
CA ASP A 34 9.66 -5.27 1.86
C ASP A 34 10.09 -4.85 0.43
N MET A 35 9.47 -3.82 -0.14
CA MET A 35 9.89 -3.27 -1.43
C MET A 35 11.34 -2.77 -1.41
N ALA A 36 11.77 -2.12 -0.32
CA ALA A 36 13.16 -1.68 -0.18
C ALA A 36 14.14 -2.87 -0.12
N ALA A 37 13.76 -3.96 0.55
CA ALA A 37 14.52 -5.20 0.55
C ALA A 37 14.60 -5.83 -0.84
N ILE A 38 13.49 -5.90 -1.58
CA ILE A 38 13.46 -6.42 -2.96
C ILE A 38 14.34 -5.56 -3.88
N ARG A 39 14.27 -4.22 -3.78
CA ARG A 39 15.16 -3.32 -4.56
C ARG A 39 16.64 -3.56 -4.28
N ARG A 40 17.01 -3.82 -3.02
CA ARG A 40 18.40 -4.17 -2.66
C ARG A 40 18.81 -5.48 -3.32
N ARG A 41 17.97 -6.52 -3.25
CA ARG A 41 18.20 -7.81 -3.92
C ARG A 41 18.35 -7.65 -5.42
N LEU A 42 17.48 -6.86 -6.06
CA LEU A 42 17.51 -6.59 -7.48
C LEU A 42 18.84 -5.93 -7.89
N ARG A 43 19.29 -4.92 -7.14
CA ARG A 43 20.59 -4.28 -7.38
C ARG A 43 21.74 -5.28 -7.30
N THR A 44 21.75 -6.15 -6.29
CA THR A 44 22.76 -7.20 -6.15
C THR A 44 22.70 -8.19 -7.32
N SER A 45 21.52 -8.67 -7.71
CA SER A 45 21.38 -9.61 -8.83
C SER A 45 21.80 -9.00 -10.17
N TYR A 46 21.58 -7.70 -10.38
CA TYR A 46 22.11 -7.00 -11.56
C TYR A 46 23.63 -6.87 -11.55
N ALA A 47 24.24 -6.61 -10.39
CA ALA A 47 25.70 -6.58 -10.26
C ALA A 47 26.30 -7.95 -10.55
N GLU A 48 25.74 -9.01 -9.96
CA GLU A 48 26.14 -10.40 -10.21
C GLU A 48 26.04 -10.75 -11.71
N LEU A 49 24.93 -10.36 -12.37
CA LEU A 49 24.72 -10.61 -13.80
C LEU A 49 25.78 -9.89 -14.65
N GLY A 50 26.05 -8.62 -14.35
CA GLY A 50 27.08 -7.85 -15.05
C GLY A 50 28.46 -8.50 -14.91
N GLU A 51 28.84 -8.87 -13.68
CA GLU A 51 30.11 -9.56 -13.41
C GLU A 51 30.23 -10.89 -14.17
N GLU A 52 29.16 -11.68 -14.22
CA GLU A 52 29.14 -12.95 -14.96
C GLU A 52 29.29 -12.73 -16.46
N VAL A 53 28.58 -11.75 -17.03
CA VAL A 53 28.69 -11.39 -18.45
C VAL A 53 30.09 -10.91 -18.79
N TYR A 54 30.70 -10.05 -17.97
CA TYR A 54 32.07 -9.59 -18.18
C TYR A 54 33.09 -10.72 -18.08
N ARG A 55 32.94 -11.62 -17.11
CA ARG A 55 33.82 -12.78 -16.96
C ARG A 55 33.78 -13.66 -18.22
N ARG A 56 32.58 -13.97 -18.70
CA ARG A 56 32.37 -14.77 -19.92
C ARG A 56 32.91 -14.09 -21.17
N LEU A 57 32.70 -12.79 -21.31
CA LEU A 57 33.25 -12.01 -22.43
C LEU A 57 34.79 -12.05 -22.42
N ARG A 58 35.41 -11.98 -21.24
CA ARG A 58 36.86 -12.09 -21.09
C ARG A 58 37.38 -13.48 -21.45
N ASP A 59 36.66 -14.51 -21.04
CA ASP A 59 37.10 -15.90 -21.19
C ASP A 59 36.73 -16.50 -22.56
N GLY A 60 35.97 -15.76 -23.39
CA GLY A 60 35.56 -16.18 -24.73
C GLY A 60 34.41 -17.20 -24.74
N GLU A 61 33.82 -17.48 -23.58
CA GLU A 61 32.79 -18.50 -23.36
C GLU A 61 31.40 -17.85 -23.26
N LEU A 62 30.81 -17.48 -24.40
CA LEU A 62 29.38 -17.13 -24.44
C LEU A 62 28.49 -18.36 -24.65
N ASP A 63 29.06 -19.52 -24.96
CA ASP A 63 28.30 -20.77 -25.12
C ASP A 63 28.07 -21.45 -23.77
N GLY A 64 26.81 -21.78 -23.46
CA GLY A 64 26.40 -22.34 -22.17
C GLY A 64 25.50 -21.38 -21.39
N ASP A 65 24.33 -21.13 -21.96
CA ASP A 65 23.37 -20.07 -21.64
C ASP A 65 22.58 -20.29 -20.32
N HIS A 66 22.72 -21.45 -19.69
CA HIS A 66 21.87 -21.84 -18.57
C HIS A 66 22.04 -20.94 -17.34
N ARG A 67 23.28 -20.54 -17.00
CA ARG A 67 23.53 -19.68 -15.84
C ARG A 67 23.01 -18.25 -16.05
N LEU A 68 23.22 -17.69 -17.23
CA LEU A 68 22.69 -16.37 -17.57
C LEU A 68 21.16 -16.39 -17.60
N LEU A 69 20.56 -17.47 -18.10
CA LEU A 69 19.13 -17.70 -18.06
C LEU A 69 18.59 -17.77 -16.62
N THR A 70 19.22 -18.55 -15.73
CA THR A 70 18.82 -18.61 -14.31
C THR A 70 18.92 -17.24 -13.64
N MET A 71 19.97 -16.47 -13.94
CA MET A 71 20.14 -15.12 -13.38
C MET A 71 19.07 -14.16 -13.90
N LYS A 72 18.72 -14.25 -15.19
CA LYS A 72 17.61 -13.51 -15.79
C LYS A 72 16.28 -13.87 -15.13
N GLU A 73 15.98 -15.15 -14.97
CA GLU A 73 14.76 -15.63 -14.30
C GLU A 73 14.64 -15.08 -12.88
N ARG A 74 15.75 -15.05 -12.12
CA ARG A 74 15.79 -14.44 -10.79
C ARG A 74 15.48 -12.94 -10.83
N VAL A 75 16.05 -12.21 -11.77
CA VAL A 75 15.79 -10.77 -11.95
C VAL A 75 14.32 -10.53 -12.31
N ASP A 76 13.77 -11.32 -13.23
CA ASP A 76 12.37 -11.19 -13.65
C ASP A 76 11.40 -11.55 -12.53
N GLY A 77 11.72 -12.57 -11.73
CA GLY A 77 10.98 -12.90 -10.49
C GLY A 77 10.94 -11.72 -9.50
N LEU A 78 12.09 -11.08 -9.24
CA LEU A 78 12.16 -9.91 -8.35
C LEU A 78 11.38 -8.71 -8.91
N LYS A 79 11.34 -8.52 -10.23
CA LYS A 79 10.53 -7.48 -10.89
C LYS A 79 9.03 -7.75 -10.76
N ILE A 80 8.61 -9.01 -10.79
CA ILE A 80 7.21 -9.38 -10.56
C ILE A 80 6.86 -9.12 -9.09
N GLU A 81 7.71 -9.54 -8.16
CA GLU A 81 7.50 -9.35 -6.73
C GLU A 81 7.36 -7.87 -6.36
N ILE A 82 8.21 -6.99 -6.88
CA ILE A 82 8.09 -5.54 -6.60
C ILE A 82 6.77 -4.96 -7.13
N LYS A 83 6.32 -5.36 -8.33
CA LYS A 83 5.02 -4.94 -8.89
C LYS A 83 3.85 -5.42 -8.04
N GLN A 84 3.92 -6.63 -7.51
CA GLN A 84 2.89 -7.15 -6.61
C GLN A 84 2.82 -6.33 -5.31
N ARG A 85 3.97 -5.95 -4.74
CA ARG A 85 4.02 -5.08 -3.56
C ARG A 85 3.53 -3.66 -3.85
N GLU A 86 3.76 -3.13 -5.04
CA GLU A 86 3.19 -1.84 -5.47
C GLU A 86 1.66 -1.89 -5.54
N VAL A 87 1.10 -2.96 -6.10
CA VAL A 87 -0.35 -3.17 -6.12
C VAL A 87 -0.91 -3.32 -4.71
N GLU A 88 -0.23 -4.05 -3.83
CA GLU A 88 -0.60 -4.19 -2.42
C GLU A 88 -0.60 -2.83 -1.70
N LEU A 89 0.45 -2.03 -1.88
CA LEU A 89 0.55 -0.70 -1.29
C LEU A 89 -0.57 0.23 -1.79
N ASN A 90 -0.83 0.23 -3.10
CA ASN A 90 -1.92 1.02 -3.68
C ASN A 90 -3.28 0.62 -3.11
N LYS A 91 -3.53 -0.67 -2.87
CA LYS A 91 -4.77 -1.13 -2.22
C LYS A 91 -4.90 -0.58 -0.81
N ILE A 92 -3.83 -0.57 -0.01
CA ILE A 92 -3.83 -0.04 1.36
C ILE A 92 -4.12 1.47 1.34
N VAL A 93 -3.42 2.23 0.47
CA VAL A 93 -3.59 3.69 0.36
C VAL A 93 -4.98 4.06 -0.15
N HIS A 94 -5.51 3.37 -1.17
CA HIS A 94 -6.85 3.65 -1.69
C HIS A 94 -7.98 3.14 -0.77
N ALA A 95 -7.74 2.12 0.05
CA ALA A 95 -8.69 1.73 1.09
C ALA A 95 -8.84 2.82 2.15
N ASP A 96 -7.75 3.52 2.49
CA ASP A 96 -7.77 4.66 3.42
C ASP A 96 -8.53 5.85 2.83
N LEU A 97 -8.25 6.21 1.57
CA LEU A 97 -8.92 7.31 0.87
C LEU A 97 -10.44 7.11 0.70
N ARG A 98 -10.92 5.88 0.54
CA ARG A 98 -12.36 5.59 0.47
C ARG A 98 -13.06 5.71 1.82
N ARG A 99 -12.36 5.46 2.93
CA ARG A 99 -12.93 5.64 4.30
C ARG A 99 -13.12 7.10 4.66
N ASP A 100 -12.20 7.97 4.28
CA ASP A 100 -12.34 9.40 4.51
C ASP A 100 -13.52 10.00 3.73
N HIS A 101 -13.90 9.41 2.58
CA HIS A 101 -15.03 9.88 1.78
C HIS A 101 -16.41 9.46 2.32
N ASP A 102 -16.51 8.31 3.00
CA ASP A 102 -17.77 7.76 3.52
C ASP A 102 -18.19 8.38 4.87
N THR A 103 -17.25 9.04 5.55
CA THR A 103 -17.51 9.73 6.83
C THR A 103 -17.94 11.19 6.67
N GLY A 104 -18.00 11.71 5.42
CA GLY A 104 -18.28 13.12 5.11
C GLY A 104 -19.75 13.47 4.81
N THR A 105 -20.66 12.50 4.67
CA THR A 105 -22.07 12.74 4.31
C THR A 105 -22.99 12.29 5.43
N GLY A 106 -23.21 13.16 6.42
CA GLY A 106 -24.09 12.81 7.53
C GLY A 106 -24.46 13.95 8.47
N VAL A 107 -24.58 15.20 8.01
CA VAL A 107 -25.39 16.23 8.70
C VAL A 107 -25.86 17.28 7.68
N HIS A 108 -27.10 17.16 7.22
CA HIS A 108 -27.91 18.32 6.80
C HIS A 108 -29.34 18.03 7.23
N ASP A 109 -29.58 18.12 8.54
CA ASP A 109 -30.93 18.33 9.07
C ASP A 109 -31.27 19.81 8.85
N THR A 110 -32.33 20.07 8.10
CA THR A 110 -33.11 21.30 8.26
C THR A 110 -34.58 20.96 8.04
N GLU A 111 -35.16 20.29 9.03
CA GLU A 111 -36.59 20.44 9.31
C GLU A 111 -36.80 21.74 10.08
N ALA A 112 -37.52 22.69 9.49
CA ALA A 112 -38.24 23.73 10.22
C ALA A 112 -39.35 24.28 9.31
N GLY A 113 -40.62 24.01 9.66
CA GLY A 113 -41.74 24.73 9.06
C GLY A 113 -43.09 24.01 9.02
N ALA A 114 -43.53 23.38 10.11
CA ALA A 114 -44.96 23.17 10.34
C ALA A 114 -45.40 24.17 11.42
N ASP A 115 -46.17 25.18 11.04
CA ASP A 115 -47.48 25.50 11.64
C ASP A 115 -47.99 26.91 11.24
N GLY A 116 -49.11 26.91 10.49
CA GLY A 116 -50.32 27.72 10.72
C GLY A 116 -50.34 29.22 10.41
N GLN A 117 -51.10 29.64 9.37
CA GLN A 117 -52.36 30.39 9.55
C GLN A 117 -53.14 30.54 8.23
N SER A 118 -54.39 30.05 8.22
CA SER A 118 -55.51 30.45 7.33
C SER A 118 -56.19 31.73 7.89
N PRO A 119 -57.09 32.46 7.19
CA PRO A 119 -58.02 32.05 6.12
C PRO A 119 -57.85 32.72 4.75
#